data_AF-A0A953YBK1-F1
#
_entry.id   AF-A0A953YBK1-F1
#
_cell.length_a   1.000
_cell.length_b   1.000
_cell.length_c   1.000
_cell.angle_alpha   90.00
_cell.angle_beta   90.00
_cell.angle_gamma   90.00
#
_symmetry.space_group_name_H-M   'P 1'
#
loop_
_entity.id
_entity.type
_entity.pdbx_description
1 polymer ?
#
loop_
_entity_poly.entity_id
_entity_poly.type
_entity_poly.pdbx_seq_one_letter_code
_entity_poly.pdbx_strand_id
1 'polypeptide(L)'
;MTESPRAQDGALILGPWSKELEALLRTRWPFAEPRQLGPRFWRVGTRAAPPGTCPGFNDWKTLRELSEASEDGLVVGFFCDAELEAEGVRIFERGRETLRTRVEWAQATTPDSVTWPIARIGLMLGVPVDVITQVERPPRPPLTLALEALHREEPVEDPATRRAALDVLAHTVDPHAEAILLRFLAAEDWVDRMHAARSFASARREFGEGERPTLLSLLEDPDEGVREAVLEGLHALISGVEFSDDAIHAQIDAAIERGLGDDDEDVQAAAAQAQELRKSLLG
;
A
#
# COMPACT_ATOMS: atom_id res chain seq x y z
N MET A 1 28.50 16.81 -9.82
CA MET A 1 27.18 16.15 -9.80
C MET A 1 27.25 15.02 -10.81
N THR A 2 27.26 13.77 -10.35
CA THR A 2 27.16 12.59 -11.22
C THR A 2 25.71 12.49 -11.67
N GLU A 3 25.45 12.47 -12.98
CA GLU A 3 24.11 12.21 -13.52
C GLU A 3 23.56 10.91 -12.93
N SER A 4 22.30 10.94 -12.50
CA SER A 4 21.60 9.73 -12.07
C SER A 4 21.56 8.75 -13.24
N PRO A 5 21.90 7.47 -13.03
CA PRO A 5 21.84 6.46 -14.08
C PRO A 5 20.39 6.28 -14.57
N ARG A 6 20.24 6.16 -15.89
CA ARG A 6 18.94 6.06 -16.58
C ARG A 6 18.27 4.68 -16.48
N ALA A 7 19.07 3.65 -16.25
CA ALA A 7 18.60 2.29 -16.01
C ALA A 7 19.45 1.62 -14.93
N GLN A 8 18.83 0.74 -14.16
CA GLN A 8 19.47 -0.06 -13.15
C GLN A 8 18.93 -1.47 -13.08
N ASP A 9 19.83 -2.33 -12.66
CA ASP A 9 19.62 -3.76 -12.53
C ASP A 9 20.46 -4.25 -11.35
N GLY A 10 19.98 -5.28 -10.67
CA GLY A 10 20.69 -5.87 -9.56
C GLY A 10 19.85 -6.80 -8.70
N ALA A 11 20.40 -7.09 -7.53
CA ALA A 11 19.71 -7.87 -6.51
C ALA A 11 19.82 -7.21 -5.14
N LEU A 12 18.78 -7.38 -4.32
CA LEU A 12 18.82 -7.18 -2.88
C LEU A 12 18.97 -8.53 -2.22
N ILE A 13 19.92 -8.66 -1.31
CA ILE A 13 20.16 -9.88 -0.53
C ILE A 13 19.94 -9.51 0.93
N LEU A 14 19.01 -10.20 1.57
CA LEU A 14 18.76 -10.09 3.00
C LEU A 14 19.63 -11.12 3.72
N GLY A 15 20.34 -10.69 4.76
CA GLY A 15 21.22 -11.52 5.57
C GLY A 15 22.66 -10.99 5.65
N PRO A 16 23.51 -11.63 6.48
CA PRO A 16 24.93 -11.32 6.53
C PRO A 16 25.62 -11.73 5.22
N TRP A 17 26.70 -11.03 4.89
CA TRP A 17 27.51 -11.36 3.73
C TRP A 17 28.44 -12.52 4.03
N SER A 18 28.33 -13.60 3.25
CA SER A 18 29.16 -14.79 3.41
C SER A 18 30.18 -14.94 2.28
N LYS A 19 31.21 -15.76 2.52
CA LYS A 19 32.22 -16.08 1.49
C LYS A 19 31.62 -16.91 0.36
N GLU A 20 30.63 -17.75 0.65
CA GLU A 20 29.89 -18.52 -0.35
C GLU A 20 29.13 -17.58 -1.30
N LEU A 21 28.40 -16.59 -0.75
CA LEU A 21 27.71 -15.58 -1.55
C LEU A 21 28.69 -14.79 -2.42
N GLU A 22 29.82 -14.37 -1.88
CA GLU A 22 30.85 -13.65 -2.64
C GLU A 22 31.42 -14.50 -3.79
N ALA A 23 31.75 -15.76 -3.53
CA ALA A 23 32.29 -16.68 -4.53
C ALA A 23 31.27 -16.96 -5.65
N LEU A 24 30.00 -17.14 -5.28
CA LEU A 24 28.90 -17.34 -6.22
C LEU A 24 28.72 -16.11 -7.13
N LEU A 25 28.65 -14.91 -6.54
CA LEU A 25 28.51 -13.67 -7.29
C LEU A 25 29.69 -13.41 -8.22
N ARG A 26 30.94 -13.57 -7.76
CA ARG A 26 32.12 -13.41 -8.62
C ARG A 26 32.12 -14.37 -9.81
N THR A 27 31.54 -15.56 -9.64
CA THR A 27 31.46 -16.58 -10.69
C THR A 27 30.34 -16.27 -11.69
N ARG A 28 29.15 -15.92 -11.20
CA ARG A 28 27.96 -15.71 -12.02
C ARG A 28 27.90 -14.31 -12.62
N TRP A 29 28.18 -13.31 -11.81
CA TRP A 29 28.15 -11.88 -12.14
C TRP A 29 29.51 -11.26 -11.81
N PRO A 30 30.56 -11.48 -12.64
CA PRO A 30 31.90 -10.94 -12.39
C PRO A 30 31.96 -9.40 -12.35
N PHE A 31 30.91 -8.74 -12.85
CA PHE A 31 30.68 -7.30 -12.84
C PHE A 31 29.83 -6.82 -11.64
N ALA A 32 29.48 -7.70 -10.71
CA ALA A 32 28.66 -7.37 -9.56
C ALA A 32 29.40 -6.43 -8.59
N GLU A 33 28.72 -5.36 -8.20
CA GLU A 33 29.20 -4.38 -7.22
C GLU A 33 28.35 -4.48 -5.95
N PRO A 34 28.77 -5.30 -4.96
CA PRO A 34 28.06 -5.40 -3.69
C PRO A 34 28.29 -4.15 -2.84
N ARG A 35 27.21 -3.61 -2.29
CA ARG A 35 27.21 -2.48 -1.37
C ARG A 35 26.30 -2.79 -0.20
N GLN A 36 26.83 -2.65 1.01
CA GLN A 36 26.03 -2.76 2.23
C GLN A 36 25.13 -1.53 2.36
N LEU A 37 23.82 -1.77 2.55
CA LEU A 37 22.82 -0.73 2.79
C LEU A 37 22.41 -0.65 4.27
N GLY A 38 22.65 -1.70 5.04
CA GLY A 38 22.35 -1.79 6.46
C GLY A 38 22.97 -3.04 7.07
N PRO A 39 22.72 -3.31 8.37
CA PRO A 39 23.35 -4.43 9.08
C PRO A 39 23.04 -5.80 8.45
N ARG A 40 21.90 -5.95 7.78
CA ARG A 40 21.44 -7.19 7.13
C ARG A 40 21.07 -7.03 5.66
N PHE A 41 21.42 -5.92 5.03
CA PHE A 41 20.96 -5.60 3.68
C PHE A 41 22.12 -5.31 2.76
N TRP A 42 22.18 -6.07 1.67
CA TRP A 42 23.16 -5.89 0.61
C TRP A 42 22.46 -5.62 -0.71
N ARG A 43 22.93 -4.58 -1.40
CA ARG A 43 22.55 -4.30 -2.78
C ARG A 43 23.70 -4.70 -3.68
N VAL A 44 23.42 -5.57 -4.63
CA VAL A 44 24.36 -6.01 -5.66
C VAL A 44 23.99 -5.31 -6.96
N GLY A 45 24.74 -4.29 -7.33
CA GLY A 45 24.53 -3.61 -8.62
C GLY A 45 25.16 -4.38 -9.76
N THR A 46 24.49 -4.42 -10.92
CA THR A 46 24.97 -5.10 -12.13
C THR A 46 25.11 -4.12 -13.30
N ARG A 47 25.37 -2.83 -13.03
CA ARG A 47 25.42 -1.77 -14.06
C ARG A 47 26.44 -2.01 -15.17
N ALA A 48 27.52 -2.74 -14.88
CA ALA A 48 28.53 -3.10 -15.88
C ALA A 48 28.18 -4.36 -16.69
N ALA A 49 26.96 -4.90 -16.53
CA ALA A 49 26.44 -5.96 -17.38
C ALA A 49 26.23 -5.45 -18.83
N PRO A 50 26.31 -6.34 -19.84
CA PRO A 50 26.04 -5.95 -21.22
C PRO A 50 24.62 -5.35 -21.37
N PRO A 51 24.45 -4.29 -22.18
CA PRO A 51 23.14 -3.66 -22.39
C PRO A 51 22.05 -4.67 -22.77
N GLY A 52 20.85 -4.52 -22.20
CA GLY A 52 19.69 -5.39 -22.47
C GLY A 52 19.72 -6.76 -21.80
N THR A 53 20.76 -7.12 -21.03
CA THR A 53 20.83 -8.43 -20.37
C THR A 53 20.07 -8.49 -19.04
N CYS A 54 19.99 -7.37 -18.30
CA CYS A 54 19.35 -7.23 -16.98
C CYS A 54 19.49 -8.49 -16.09
N PRO A 55 20.72 -8.96 -15.80
CA PRO A 55 20.95 -10.19 -15.02
C PRO A 55 20.25 -10.20 -13.67
N GLY A 56 20.12 -9.05 -13.00
CA GLY A 56 19.38 -8.88 -11.76
C GLY A 56 17.92 -9.30 -11.84
N PHE A 57 17.32 -9.37 -13.03
CA PHE A 57 15.96 -9.89 -13.23
C PHE A 57 15.89 -11.14 -14.12
N ASN A 58 16.77 -11.27 -15.11
CA ASN A 58 16.72 -12.35 -16.11
C ASN A 58 17.51 -13.59 -15.70
N ASP A 59 18.55 -13.46 -14.89
CA ASP A 59 19.36 -14.58 -14.41
C ASP A 59 18.76 -15.21 -13.15
N TRP A 60 17.55 -15.75 -13.33
CA TRP A 60 16.77 -16.37 -12.26
C TRP A 60 17.47 -17.56 -11.60
N LYS A 61 18.38 -18.23 -12.31
CA LYS A 61 19.17 -19.34 -11.75
C LYS A 61 20.14 -18.81 -10.69
N THR A 62 20.86 -17.74 -11.01
CA THR A 62 21.75 -17.10 -10.04
C THR A 62 20.97 -16.52 -8.86
N LEU A 63 19.84 -15.84 -9.09
CA LEU A 63 18.99 -15.32 -8.02
C LEU A 63 18.50 -16.43 -7.07
N ARG A 64 18.10 -17.56 -7.64
CA ARG A 64 17.73 -18.76 -6.88
C ARG A 64 18.90 -19.29 -6.05
N GLU A 65 20.06 -19.50 -6.66
CA GLU A 65 21.26 -19.99 -5.97
C GLU A 65 21.68 -19.02 -4.84
N LEU A 66 21.58 -17.71 -5.05
CA LEU A 66 21.82 -16.69 -4.02
C LEU A 66 20.84 -16.81 -2.86
N SER A 67 19.56 -17.07 -3.15
CA SER A 67 18.54 -17.27 -2.10
C SER A 67 18.73 -18.58 -1.32
N GLU A 68 19.33 -19.60 -1.92
CA GLU A 68 19.69 -20.84 -1.22
C GLU A 68 20.93 -20.67 -0.35
N ALA A 69 21.88 -19.83 -0.79
CA ALA A 69 23.13 -19.54 -0.08
C ALA A 69 22.98 -18.47 1.01
N SER A 70 21.96 -17.61 0.93
CA SER A 70 21.71 -16.58 1.95
C SER A 70 21.10 -17.18 3.22
N GLU A 71 21.57 -16.74 4.39
CA GLU A 71 21.08 -17.22 5.69
C GLU A 71 19.59 -16.95 5.90
N ASP A 72 19.13 -15.74 5.55
CA ASP A 72 17.70 -15.37 5.64
C ASP A 72 16.87 -15.95 4.49
N GLY A 73 17.55 -16.50 3.49
CA GLY A 73 16.92 -17.15 2.35
C GLY A 73 16.21 -16.21 1.38
N LEU A 74 16.20 -14.90 1.61
CA LEU A 74 15.46 -13.94 0.80
C LEU A 74 16.39 -13.17 -0.15
N VAL A 75 16.10 -13.26 -1.45
CA VAL A 75 16.76 -12.48 -2.50
C VAL A 75 15.71 -11.86 -3.40
N VAL A 76 15.86 -10.57 -3.67
CA VAL A 76 15.01 -9.82 -4.59
C VAL A 76 15.82 -9.38 -5.79
N GLY A 77 15.56 -9.98 -6.94
CA GLY A 77 16.10 -9.52 -8.21
C GLY A 77 15.26 -8.39 -8.79
N PHE A 78 15.87 -7.36 -9.36
CA PHE A 78 15.13 -6.24 -9.93
C PHE A 78 15.81 -5.61 -11.14
N PHE A 79 15.00 -4.99 -12.00
CA PHE A 79 15.45 -3.99 -12.97
C PHE A 79 14.50 -2.79 -12.98
N CYS A 80 15.01 -1.63 -13.34
CA CYS A 80 14.31 -0.37 -13.49
C CYS A 80 14.93 0.37 -14.67
N ASP A 81 14.18 0.60 -15.73
CA ASP A 81 14.62 1.23 -16.96
C ASP A 81 13.74 2.44 -17.24
N ALA A 82 14.31 3.64 -17.11
CA ALA A 82 13.55 4.87 -17.34
C ALA A 82 13.37 5.21 -18.82
N GLU A 83 14.21 4.69 -19.72
CA GLU A 83 14.07 4.94 -21.16
C GLU A 83 13.01 4.02 -21.77
N LEU A 84 12.97 2.76 -21.33
CA LEU A 84 11.92 1.81 -21.72
C LEU A 84 10.65 1.95 -20.87
N GLU A 85 10.66 2.87 -19.92
CA GLU A 85 9.57 3.08 -18.98
C GLU A 85 9.10 1.75 -18.38
N ALA A 86 10.00 0.98 -17.76
CA ALA A 86 9.68 -0.36 -17.27
C ALA A 86 10.42 -0.70 -15.99
N GLU A 87 9.77 -1.44 -15.09
CA GLU A 87 10.44 -2.08 -13.97
C GLU A 87 9.95 -3.51 -13.77
N GLY A 88 10.77 -4.33 -13.12
CA GLY A 88 10.38 -5.68 -12.76
C GLY A 88 11.12 -6.18 -11.54
N VAL A 89 10.44 -7.07 -10.81
CA VAL A 89 10.94 -7.70 -9.60
C VAL A 89 10.71 -9.20 -9.68
N ARG A 90 11.67 -9.94 -9.14
CA ARG A 90 11.51 -11.34 -8.73
C ARG A 90 11.90 -11.50 -7.28
N ILE A 91 11.13 -12.25 -6.52
CA ILE A 91 11.47 -12.64 -5.16
C ILE A 91 11.75 -14.13 -5.14
N PHE A 92 12.87 -14.48 -4.52
CA PHE A 92 13.23 -15.85 -4.21
C PHE A 92 13.36 -16.02 -2.69
N GLU A 93 12.70 -17.05 -2.18
CA GLU A 93 12.76 -17.48 -0.79
C GLU A 93 13.26 -18.92 -0.73
N ARG A 94 14.47 -19.11 -0.19
CA ARG A 94 15.12 -20.43 0.01
C ARG A 94 15.08 -21.29 -1.26
N GLY A 95 15.43 -20.69 -2.39
CA GLY A 95 15.47 -21.36 -3.70
C GLY A 95 14.15 -21.41 -4.45
N ARG A 96 13.05 -20.87 -3.91
CA ARG A 96 11.74 -20.85 -4.56
C ARG A 96 11.38 -19.44 -5.04
N GLU A 97 11.00 -19.29 -6.30
CA GLU A 97 10.42 -18.04 -6.81
C GLU A 97 9.02 -17.86 -6.18
N THR A 98 8.84 -16.82 -5.36
CA THR A 98 7.58 -16.51 -4.69
C THR A 98 6.82 -15.38 -5.36
N LEU A 99 7.52 -14.50 -6.08
CA LEU A 99 6.92 -13.41 -6.84
C LEU A 99 7.68 -13.19 -8.14
N ARG A 100 6.94 -12.89 -9.20
CA ARG A 100 7.47 -12.34 -10.45
C ARG A 100 6.50 -11.32 -11.02
N THR A 101 6.95 -10.08 -11.15
CA THR A 101 6.13 -8.99 -11.69
C THR A 101 6.97 -8.10 -12.58
N ARG A 102 6.39 -7.64 -13.68
CA ARG A 102 6.96 -6.65 -14.59
C ARG A 102 5.86 -5.68 -14.99
N VAL A 103 6.20 -4.40 -15.02
CA VAL A 103 5.29 -3.32 -15.37
C VAL A 103 5.98 -2.42 -16.40
N GLU A 104 5.26 -2.04 -17.45
CA GLU A 104 5.63 -0.99 -18.37
C GLU A 104 4.87 0.28 -17.95
N TRP A 105 5.58 1.30 -17.46
CA TRP A 105 5.04 2.58 -17.00
C TRP A 105 4.26 3.29 -18.11
N ALA A 106 4.68 3.14 -19.38
CA ALA A 106 3.99 3.71 -20.55
C ALA A 106 2.55 3.22 -20.73
N GLN A 107 2.25 2.00 -20.25
CA GLN A 107 0.98 1.29 -20.50
C GLN A 107 0.21 0.98 -19.22
N ALA A 108 0.80 1.21 -18.04
CA ALA A 108 0.10 1.07 -16.78
C ALA A 108 -1.02 2.12 -16.72
N THR A 109 -2.26 1.69 -16.93
CA THR A 109 -3.46 2.55 -16.96
C THR A 109 -3.80 3.17 -15.60
N THR A 110 -2.99 2.96 -14.57
CA THR A 110 -3.23 3.49 -13.22
C THR A 110 -1.93 3.91 -12.55
N PRO A 111 -1.86 5.15 -12.04
CA PRO A 111 -0.69 5.71 -11.38
C PRO A 111 -0.75 5.34 -9.89
N ASP A 112 -0.41 4.09 -9.53
CA ASP A 112 -0.37 3.63 -8.14
C ASP A 112 0.96 2.92 -7.83
N SER A 113 1.69 3.36 -6.81
CA SER A 113 2.92 2.70 -6.37
C SER A 113 2.73 1.31 -5.78
N VAL A 114 1.50 0.95 -5.37
CA VAL A 114 1.19 -0.41 -4.93
C VAL A 114 1.27 -1.38 -6.11
N THR A 115 1.05 -0.88 -7.34
CA THR A 115 1.24 -1.64 -8.58
C THR A 115 2.70 -1.67 -9.04
N TRP A 116 3.56 -0.78 -8.53
CA TRP A 116 4.97 -0.71 -8.89
C TRP A 116 5.77 -1.73 -8.07
N PRO A 117 6.26 -2.81 -8.69
CA PRO A 117 6.83 -3.93 -7.96
C PRO A 117 7.97 -3.52 -7.02
N ILE A 118 8.82 -2.58 -7.41
CA ILE A 118 9.97 -2.20 -6.57
C ILE A 118 9.55 -1.30 -5.40
N ALA A 119 8.53 -0.44 -5.58
CA ALA A 119 8.02 0.39 -4.49
C ALA A 119 7.41 -0.48 -3.37
N ARG A 120 6.63 -1.49 -3.77
CA ARG A 120 6.08 -2.49 -2.83
C ARG A 120 7.17 -3.24 -2.06
N ILE A 121 8.28 -3.60 -2.71
CA ILE A 121 9.44 -4.20 -2.02
C ILE A 121 10.06 -3.23 -1.03
N GLY A 122 10.27 -1.98 -1.43
CA GLY A 122 10.82 -0.95 -0.55
C GLY A 122 10.00 -0.80 0.73
N LEU A 123 8.66 -0.74 0.59
CA LEU A 123 7.73 -0.72 1.72
C LEU A 123 7.85 -1.97 2.59
N MET A 124 7.79 -3.16 1.99
CA MET A 124 7.88 -4.45 2.69
C MET A 124 9.18 -4.62 3.47
N LEU A 125 10.29 -4.12 2.94
CA LEU A 125 11.62 -4.23 3.56
C LEU A 125 11.99 -3.03 4.43
N GLY A 126 11.17 -1.98 4.46
CA GLY A 126 11.52 -0.71 5.12
C GLY A 126 12.74 -0.02 4.51
N VAL A 127 13.02 -0.22 3.22
CA VAL A 127 14.18 0.35 2.52
C VAL A 127 13.69 1.42 1.54
N PRO A 128 14.23 2.66 1.60
CA PRO A 128 13.85 3.70 0.65
C PRO A 128 14.10 3.27 -0.80
N VAL A 129 13.11 3.51 -1.67
CA VAL A 129 13.13 3.05 -3.05
C VAL A 129 14.29 3.64 -3.86
N ASP A 130 14.67 4.89 -3.57
CA ASP A 130 15.83 5.58 -4.14
C ASP A 130 17.15 4.90 -3.76
N VAL A 131 17.23 4.28 -2.58
CA VAL A 131 18.38 3.47 -2.15
C VAL A 131 18.47 2.17 -2.96
N ILE A 132 17.32 1.57 -3.30
CA ILE A 132 17.23 0.35 -4.12
C ILE A 132 17.58 0.67 -5.57
N THR A 133 16.79 1.53 -6.22
CA THR A 133 16.86 1.72 -7.67
C THR A 133 17.80 2.81 -8.10
N GLN A 134 18.21 3.78 -7.28
CA GLN A 134 19.11 4.89 -7.62
C GLN A 134 18.86 5.55 -9.02
N VAL A 135 17.67 5.35 -9.60
CA VAL A 135 17.17 5.86 -10.88
C VAL A 135 16.13 6.90 -10.50
N GLU A 136 16.22 8.07 -11.13
CA GLU A 136 15.19 9.09 -11.02
C GLU A 136 13.93 8.56 -11.70
N ARG A 137 12.93 8.22 -10.89
CA ARG A 137 11.66 7.70 -11.39
C ARG A 137 10.86 8.86 -12.01
N PRO A 138 9.94 8.58 -12.95
CA PRO A 138 8.91 9.55 -13.26
C PRO A 138 8.23 10.01 -11.96
N PRO A 139 7.80 11.27 -11.88
CA PRO A 139 7.20 11.82 -10.66
C PRO A 139 6.15 10.85 -10.15
N ARG A 140 6.31 10.42 -8.88
CA ARG A 140 5.39 9.47 -8.28
C ARG A 140 3.97 10.06 -8.35
N PRO A 141 2.96 9.21 -8.56
CA PRO A 141 1.58 9.66 -8.50
C PRO A 141 1.33 10.43 -7.21
N PRO A 142 0.63 11.58 -7.25
CA PRO A 142 0.35 12.38 -6.07
C PRO A 142 -0.22 11.54 -4.90
N LEU A 143 -1.08 10.57 -5.22
CA LEU A 143 -1.75 9.70 -4.24
C LEU A 143 -0.79 8.84 -3.42
N THR A 144 0.24 8.25 -4.04
CA THR A 144 1.24 7.46 -3.32
C THR A 144 2.03 8.32 -2.35
N LEU A 145 2.49 9.48 -2.82
CA LEU A 145 3.26 10.39 -1.98
C LEU A 145 2.42 10.85 -0.81
N ALA A 146 1.12 11.09 -1.02
CA ALA A 146 0.19 11.39 0.04
C ALA A 146 0.02 10.24 1.03
N LEU A 147 -0.18 9.00 0.57
CA LEU A 147 -0.29 7.84 1.48
C LEU A 147 0.97 7.67 2.32
N GLU A 148 2.15 7.77 1.72
CA GLU A 148 3.42 7.70 2.46
C GLU A 148 3.59 8.86 3.44
N ALA A 149 3.26 10.08 3.02
CA ALA A 149 3.29 11.24 3.90
C ALA A 149 2.35 11.06 5.09
N LEU A 150 1.12 10.58 4.87
CA LEU A 150 0.16 10.30 5.95
C LEU A 150 0.68 9.24 6.94
N HIS A 151 1.36 8.19 6.45
CA HIS A 151 2.02 7.19 7.29
C HIS A 151 3.21 7.73 8.08
N ARG A 152 3.92 8.73 7.53
CA ARG A 152 5.01 9.44 8.23
C ARG A 152 4.52 10.62 9.07
N GLU A 153 3.21 10.85 9.13
CA GLU A 153 2.59 12.01 9.77
C GLU A 153 3.06 13.36 9.19
N GLU A 154 3.45 13.34 7.91
CA GLU A 154 3.83 14.50 7.13
C GLU A 154 2.59 15.15 6.47
N PRO A 155 2.60 16.47 6.28
CA PRO A 155 1.49 17.16 5.64
C PRO A 155 1.36 16.78 4.16
N VAL A 156 0.12 16.57 3.72
CA VAL A 156 -0.22 16.47 2.30
C VAL A 156 -0.81 17.81 1.88
N GLU A 157 -0.02 18.60 1.15
CA GLU A 157 -0.35 19.99 0.78
C GLU A 157 -1.65 20.10 -0.02
N ASP A 158 -1.83 19.24 -1.03
CA ASP A 158 -3.03 19.25 -1.88
C ASP A 158 -4.21 18.55 -1.17
N PRO A 159 -5.30 19.27 -0.84
CA PRO A 159 -6.45 18.69 -0.16
C PRO A 159 -7.13 17.59 -0.98
N ALA A 160 -7.20 17.73 -2.31
CA ALA A 160 -7.83 16.72 -3.16
C ALA A 160 -7.05 15.39 -3.11
N THR A 161 -5.73 15.46 -3.21
CA THR A 161 -4.87 14.28 -3.08
C THR A 161 -4.94 13.68 -1.67
N ARG A 162 -4.97 14.51 -0.62
CA ARG A 162 -5.12 14.04 0.77
C ARG A 162 -6.41 13.25 0.97
N ARG A 163 -7.52 13.77 0.47
CA ARG A 163 -8.85 13.14 0.57
C ARG A 163 -8.94 11.84 -0.23
N ALA A 164 -8.38 11.84 -1.44
CA ALA A 164 -8.23 10.61 -2.23
C ALA A 164 -7.39 9.56 -1.50
N ALA A 165 -6.35 9.97 -0.76
CA ALA A 165 -5.56 9.06 0.05
C ALA A 165 -6.37 8.47 1.21
N LEU A 166 -7.21 9.28 1.90
CA LEU A 166 -8.10 8.79 2.95
C LEU A 166 -9.08 7.73 2.43
N ASP A 167 -9.69 7.95 1.26
CA ASP A 167 -10.61 7.00 0.63
C ASP A 167 -9.95 5.63 0.38
N VAL A 168 -8.67 5.62 0.02
CA VAL A 168 -7.92 4.37 -0.24
C VAL A 168 -7.61 3.61 1.06
N LEU A 169 -7.43 4.29 2.19
CA LEU A 169 -7.12 3.66 3.48
C LEU A 169 -8.24 2.73 3.98
N ALA A 170 -9.48 2.90 3.50
CA ALA A 170 -10.60 1.99 3.80
C ALA A 170 -10.33 0.54 3.37
N HIS A 171 -9.52 0.36 2.33
CA HIS A 171 -9.23 -0.94 1.73
C HIS A 171 -7.95 -1.60 2.27
N THR A 172 -7.24 -0.92 3.18
CA THR A 172 -6.03 -1.44 3.81
C THR A 172 -6.34 -2.01 5.19
N VAL A 173 -6.12 -3.31 5.38
CA VAL A 173 -6.24 -3.99 6.68
C VAL A 173 -4.92 -3.83 7.44
N ASP A 174 -4.62 -2.61 7.87
CA ASP A 174 -3.38 -2.25 8.57
C ASP A 174 -3.65 -1.30 9.74
N PRO A 175 -3.15 -1.57 10.97
CA PRO A 175 -3.34 -0.69 12.12
C PRO A 175 -2.88 0.76 11.91
N HIS A 176 -1.88 1.01 11.06
CA HIS A 176 -1.47 2.39 10.76
C HIS A 176 -2.52 3.13 9.94
N ALA A 177 -3.14 2.48 8.95
CA ALA A 177 -4.24 3.05 8.20
C ALA A 177 -5.43 3.42 9.12
N GLU A 178 -5.74 2.55 10.08
CA GLU A 178 -6.74 2.85 11.11
C GLU A 178 -6.37 4.08 11.94
N ALA A 179 -5.14 4.16 12.45
CA ALA A 179 -4.67 5.29 13.23
C ALA A 179 -4.73 6.62 12.45
N ILE A 180 -4.41 6.59 11.15
CA ILE A 180 -4.55 7.76 10.27
C ILE A 180 -6.01 8.18 10.18
N LEU A 181 -6.93 7.25 9.90
CA LEU A 181 -8.36 7.56 9.81
C LEU A 181 -8.90 8.14 11.13
N LEU A 182 -8.54 7.56 12.28
CA LEU A 182 -8.92 8.07 13.60
C LEU A 182 -8.47 9.51 13.82
N ARG A 183 -7.25 9.88 13.39
CA ARG A 183 -6.77 11.26 13.45
C ARG A 183 -7.60 12.19 12.59
N PHE A 184 -7.97 11.77 11.38
CA PHE A 184 -8.76 12.60 10.46
C PHE A 184 -10.24 12.69 10.83
N LEU A 185 -10.79 11.76 11.61
CA LEU A 185 -12.11 11.91 12.23
C LEU A 185 -12.16 13.10 13.21
N ALA A 186 -11.02 13.54 13.74
CA ALA A 186 -10.92 14.71 14.61
C ALA A 186 -10.45 15.98 13.87
N ALA A 187 -10.44 15.98 12.53
CA ALA A 187 -9.98 17.11 11.74
C ALA A 187 -10.93 18.32 11.85
N GLU A 188 -10.37 19.54 11.76
CA GLU A 188 -11.16 20.78 11.76
C GLU A 188 -11.99 20.93 10.48
N ASP A 189 -11.41 20.58 9.32
CA ASP A 189 -12.08 20.58 8.02
C ASP A 189 -13.10 19.43 7.95
N TRP A 190 -14.38 19.79 7.80
CA TRP A 190 -15.48 18.83 7.71
C TRP A 190 -15.35 17.91 6.49
N VAL A 191 -14.73 18.36 5.39
CA VAL A 191 -14.54 17.52 4.21
C VAL A 191 -13.51 16.42 4.50
N ASP A 192 -12.46 16.76 5.25
CA ASP A 192 -11.46 15.78 5.66
C ASP A 192 -12.07 14.78 6.66
N ARG A 193 -12.93 15.23 7.58
CA ARG A 193 -13.72 14.33 8.45
C ARG A 193 -14.66 13.44 7.65
N MET A 194 -15.35 13.98 6.65
CA MET A 194 -16.29 13.26 5.78
C MET A 194 -15.62 12.08 5.08
N HIS A 195 -14.46 12.32 4.43
CA HIS A 195 -13.69 11.25 3.79
C HIS A 195 -13.18 10.20 4.79
N ALA A 196 -12.73 10.64 5.97
CA ALA A 196 -12.31 9.72 7.02
C ALA A 196 -13.48 8.89 7.58
N ALA A 197 -14.65 9.50 7.80
CA ALA A 197 -15.85 8.86 8.32
C ALA A 197 -16.38 7.79 7.37
N ARG A 198 -16.50 8.12 6.07
CA ARG A 198 -16.87 7.14 5.04
C ARG A 198 -15.90 5.96 4.98
N SER A 199 -14.61 6.26 4.98
CA SER A 199 -13.54 5.25 4.93
C SER A 199 -13.48 4.40 6.19
N PHE A 200 -13.78 5.01 7.34
CA PHE A 200 -13.84 4.31 8.62
C PHE A 200 -15.04 3.36 8.67
N ALA A 201 -16.23 3.86 8.31
CA ALA A 201 -17.49 3.12 8.33
C ALA A 201 -17.57 1.99 7.30
N SER A 202 -16.83 2.08 6.19
CA SER A 202 -16.83 1.05 5.13
C SER A 202 -15.89 -0.13 5.38
N ALA A 203 -14.90 0.00 6.28
CA ALA A 203 -13.93 -1.07 6.47
C ALA A 203 -14.43 -2.12 7.47
N ARG A 204 -14.08 -3.39 7.20
CA ARG A 204 -14.29 -4.52 8.11
C ARG A 204 -13.31 -4.42 9.28
N ARG A 205 -13.71 -3.76 10.36
CA ARG A 205 -12.93 -3.58 11.59
C ARG A 205 -13.81 -3.82 12.82
N GLU A 206 -13.19 -4.10 13.96
CA GLU A 206 -13.90 -4.25 15.24
C GLU A 206 -14.29 -2.85 15.75
N PHE A 207 -15.57 -2.51 15.67
CA PHE A 207 -16.07 -1.20 16.12
C PHE A 207 -16.38 -1.21 17.62
N GLY A 208 -16.06 -0.13 18.32
CA GLY A 208 -16.41 0.04 19.74
C GLY A 208 -15.57 -0.77 20.73
N GLU A 209 -14.51 -1.43 20.27
CA GLU A 209 -13.51 -2.02 21.17
C GLU A 209 -12.43 -0.99 21.54
N GLY A 210 -12.15 -0.87 22.85
CA GLY A 210 -11.15 0.07 23.35
C GLY A 210 -11.55 1.54 23.13
N GLU A 211 -10.68 2.31 22.49
CA GLU A 211 -10.88 3.74 22.19
C GLU A 211 -11.48 3.98 20.79
N ARG A 212 -11.91 2.92 20.09
CA ARG A 212 -12.45 3.03 18.73
C ARG A 212 -13.86 3.63 18.73
N PRO A 213 -14.17 4.58 17.83
CA PRO A 213 -15.52 5.11 17.70
C PRO A 213 -16.47 4.03 17.17
N THR A 214 -17.72 4.09 17.64
CA THR A 214 -18.82 3.29 17.12
C THR A 214 -19.41 3.97 15.88
N LEU A 215 -20.13 3.22 15.05
CA LEU A 215 -20.87 3.81 13.92
C LEU A 215 -21.86 4.89 14.38
N LEU A 216 -22.51 4.69 15.53
CA LEU A 216 -23.40 5.67 16.15
C LEU A 216 -22.68 6.97 16.51
N SER A 217 -21.50 6.89 17.13
CA SER A 217 -20.74 8.10 17.49
C SER A 217 -20.28 8.91 16.28
N LEU A 218 -20.11 8.28 15.11
CA LEU A 218 -19.80 9.02 13.87
C LEU A 218 -21.03 9.79 13.35
N LEU A 219 -22.24 9.30 13.62
CA LEU A 219 -23.51 9.99 13.31
C LEU A 219 -23.85 11.10 14.32
N GLU A 220 -22.94 11.43 15.23
CA GLU A 220 -23.04 12.59 16.12
C GLU A 220 -22.23 13.79 15.60
N ASP A 221 -21.56 13.67 14.43
CA ASP A 221 -20.84 14.79 13.83
C ASP A 221 -21.79 15.98 13.57
N PRO A 222 -21.39 17.21 13.91
CA PRO A 222 -22.24 18.39 13.69
C PRO A 222 -22.55 18.65 12.21
N ASP A 223 -21.69 18.20 11.29
CA ASP A 223 -21.85 18.40 9.86
C ASP A 223 -22.67 17.26 9.24
N GLU A 224 -23.75 17.62 8.55
CA GLU A 224 -24.66 16.67 7.89
C GLU A 224 -23.97 15.84 6.81
N GLY A 225 -23.02 16.42 6.07
CA GLY A 225 -22.27 15.71 5.02
C GLY A 225 -21.39 14.62 5.60
N VAL A 226 -20.83 14.83 6.80
CA VAL A 226 -20.11 13.77 7.52
C VAL A 226 -21.07 12.64 7.94
N ARG A 227 -22.24 12.98 8.48
CA ARG A 227 -23.25 11.97 8.89
C ARG A 227 -23.77 11.17 7.70
N GLU A 228 -24.04 11.82 6.57
CA GLU A 228 -24.40 11.18 5.30
C GLU A 228 -23.31 10.20 4.85
N ALA A 229 -22.05 10.65 4.84
CA ALA A 229 -20.91 9.87 4.37
C ALA A 229 -20.65 8.60 5.22
N VAL A 230 -20.99 8.63 6.52
CA VAL A 230 -21.00 7.41 7.37
C VAL A 230 -21.97 6.37 6.80
N LEU A 231 -23.20 6.79 6.48
CA LEU A 231 -24.25 5.92 5.95
C LEU A 231 -23.91 5.41 4.54
N GLU A 232 -23.29 6.24 3.70
CA GLU A 232 -22.71 5.78 2.42
C GLU A 232 -21.66 4.68 2.64
N GLY A 233 -20.77 4.88 3.63
CA GLY A 233 -19.77 3.88 4.01
C GLY A 233 -20.39 2.54 4.41
N LEU A 234 -21.55 2.56 5.08
CA LEU A 234 -22.28 1.34 5.45
C LEU A 234 -22.68 0.50 4.24
N HIS A 235 -22.95 1.09 3.06
CA HIS A 235 -23.30 0.29 1.88
C HIS A 235 -22.19 -0.69 1.49
N ALA A 236 -20.95 -0.21 1.53
CA ALA A 236 -19.77 -1.03 1.27
C ALA A 236 -19.57 -2.09 2.37
N LEU A 237 -19.77 -1.72 3.64
CA LEU A 237 -19.68 -2.64 4.77
C LEU A 237 -20.75 -3.74 4.70
N ILE A 238 -22.01 -3.39 4.48
CA ILE A 238 -23.16 -4.32 4.40
C ILE A 238 -22.94 -5.38 3.33
N SER A 239 -22.46 -4.97 2.15
CA SER A 239 -22.15 -5.89 1.05
C SER A 239 -20.99 -6.83 1.38
N GLY A 240 -20.13 -6.41 2.31
CA GLY A 240 -18.93 -7.12 2.70
C GLY A 240 -19.12 -8.02 3.92
N VAL A 241 -20.00 -7.76 4.89
CA VAL A 241 -20.04 -8.49 6.18
C VAL A 241 -20.56 -9.93 6.04
N GLU A 242 -19.89 -10.90 6.71
CA GLU A 242 -20.41 -12.27 6.86
C GLU A 242 -21.48 -12.30 7.96
N PHE A 243 -22.55 -13.06 7.72
CA PHE A 243 -23.75 -13.15 8.56
C PHE A 243 -23.55 -13.56 10.03
N SER A 244 -22.35 -13.92 10.46
CA SER A 244 -22.05 -14.48 11.78
C SER A 244 -21.62 -13.46 12.84
N ASP A 245 -21.47 -12.18 12.49
CA ASP A 245 -21.03 -11.13 13.41
C ASP A 245 -22.21 -10.32 13.97
N ASP A 246 -22.88 -10.85 15.00
CA ASP A 246 -24.05 -10.21 15.61
C ASP A 246 -23.75 -8.78 16.12
N ALA A 247 -22.51 -8.51 16.53
CA ALA A 247 -22.11 -7.21 17.06
C ALA A 247 -22.06 -6.14 15.97
N ILE A 248 -21.45 -6.44 14.82
CA ILE A 248 -21.46 -5.48 13.69
C ILE A 248 -22.87 -5.32 13.13
N HIS A 249 -23.65 -6.40 13.07
CA HIS A 249 -25.03 -6.33 12.61
C HIS A 249 -25.87 -5.38 13.48
N ALA A 250 -25.73 -5.46 14.81
CA ALA A 250 -26.41 -4.56 15.73
C ALA A 250 -25.97 -3.08 15.57
N GLN A 251 -24.68 -2.83 15.33
CA GLN A 251 -24.20 -1.47 15.07
C GLN A 251 -24.72 -0.90 13.75
N ILE A 252 -24.77 -1.71 12.70
CA ILE A 252 -25.35 -1.30 11.41
C ILE A 252 -26.83 -0.95 11.59
N ASP A 253 -27.60 -1.80 12.29
CA ASP A 253 -29.03 -1.56 12.53
C ASP A 253 -29.26 -0.26 13.31
N ALA A 254 -28.49 -0.05 14.38
CA ALA A 254 -28.59 1.16 15.19
C ALA A 254 -28.19 2.42 14.40
N ALA A 255 -27.16 2.34 13.56
CA ALA A 255 -26.74 3.44 12.71
C ALA A 255 -27.81 3.79 11.66
N ILE A 256 -28.43 2.79 11.04
CA ILE A 256 -29.55 2.99 10.11
C ILE A 256 -30.74 3.63 10.83
N GLU A 257 -31.13 3.13 12.01
CA GLU A 257 -32.22 3.71 12.79
C GLU A 257 -31.95 5.17 13.16
N ARG A 258 -30.74 5.47 13.62
CA ARG A 258 -30.31 6.84 13.94
C ARG A 258 -30.35 7.75 12.70
N GLY A 259 -29.89 7.29 11.55
CA GLY A 259 -29.91 8.06 10.30
C GLY A 259 -31.32 8.31 9.77
N LEU A 260 -32.23 7.34 9.89
CA LEU A 260 -33.65 7.50 9.51
C LEU A 260 -34.39 8.54 10.35
N GLY A 261 -33.91 8.79 11.58
CA GLY A 261 -34.42 9.82 12.48
C GLY A 261 -33.59 11.10 12.50
N ASP A 262 -32.64 11.29 11.58
CA ASP A 262 -31.85 12.52 11.51
C ASP A 262 -32.73 13.71 11.10
N ASP A 263 -32.32 14.94 11.43
CA ASP A 263 -33.07 16.15 11.06
C ASP A 263 -32.86 16.55 9.60
N ASP A 264 -31.78 16.05 8.97
CA ASP A 264 -31.42 16.35 7.59
C ASP A 264 -31.98 15.31 6.58
N GLU A 265 -32.56 15.79 5.48
CA GLU A 265 -33.23 14.94 4.48
C GLU A 265 -32.25 14.05 3.70
N ASP A 266 -31.02 14.51 3.43
CA ASP A 266 -30.02 13.74 2.68
C ASP A 266 -29.48 12.60 3.55
N VAL A 267 -29.25 12.86 4.85
CA VAL A 267 -28.89 11.83 5.84
C VAL A 267 -30.00 10.77 5.96
N GLN A 268 -31.27 11.19 6.06
CA GLN A 268 -32.42 10.27 6.06
C GLN A 268 -32.47 9.41 4.79
N ALA A 269 -32.23 10.02 3.62
CA ALA A 269 -32.24 9.33 2.34
C ALA A 269 -31.12 8.28 2.26
N ALA A 270 -29.89 8.62 2.68
CA ALA A 270 -28.77 7.69 2.74
C ALA A 270 -29.07 6.50 3.68
N ALA A 271 -29.69 6.76 4.84
CA ALA A 271 -30.10 5.73 5.79
C ALA A 271 -31.17 4.80 5.21
N ALA A 272 -32.16 5.36 4.50
CA ALA A 272 -33.19 4.58 3.82
C ALA A 272 -32.60 3.65 2.75
N GLN A 273 -31.62 4.13 1.98
CA GLN A 273 -30.92 3.30 1.00
C GLN A 273 -30.13 2.17 1.67
N ALA A 274 -29.42 2.47 2.77
CA ALA A 274 -28.70 1.46 3.55
C ALA A 274 -29.65 0.41 4.13
N GLN A 275 -30.82 0.83 4.62
CA GLN A 275 -31.88 -0.07 5.10
C GLN A 275 -32.38 -1.00 4.00
N GLU A 276 -32.64 -0.47 2.80
CA GLU A 276 -33.12 -1.27 1.67
C GLU A 276 -32.08 -2.30 1.23
N LEU A 277 -30.80 -1.89 1.11
CA LEU A 277 -29.71 -2.80 0.80
C LEU A 277 -29.62 -3.92 1.83
N ARG A 278 -29.67 -3.58 3.12
CA ARG A 278 -29.64 -4.56 4.21
C ARG A 278 -30.81 -5.54 4.16
N LYS A 279 -32.02 -5.06 3.91
CA LYS A 279 -33.21 -5.92 3.71
C LYS A 279 -33.05 -6.86 2.52
N SER A 280 -32.47 -6.38 1.41
CA SER A 280 -32.29 -7.18 0.20
C SER A 280 -31.30 -8.33 0.36
N LEU A 281 -30.32 -8.20 1.27
CA LEU A 281 -29.28 -9.21 1.50
C LEU A 281 -29.61 -10.16 2.66
N LEU A 282 -30.42 -9.73 3.62
CA LEU A 282 -30.76 -10.50 4.83
C LEU A 282 -32.22 -11.01 4.86
N GLY A 283 -33.05 -10.64 3.88
CA GLY A 283 -34.47 -11.01 3.76
C GLY A 283 -34.74 -12.37 3.14
#